data_AF-A0A8S3EE47-F1
#
_entry.id   AF-A0A8S3EE47-F1
#
_cell.length_a   1.000
_cell.length_b   1.000
_cell.length_c   1.000
_cell.angle_alpha   90.00
_cell.angle_beta   90.00
_cell.angle_gamma   90.00
#
_symmetry.space_group_name_H-M   'P 1'
#
loop_
_entity.id
_entity.type
_entity.pdbx_description
1 polymer ?
#
loop_
_entity_poly.entity_id
_entity_poly.type
_entity_poly.pdbx_seq_one_letter_code
_entity_poly.pdbx_strand_id
1 'polypeptide(L)'
;EFDSVFNRSTYTFGFGSPDIVPMFKRGQSYEHFYIECYHSNNEEFGNDRAHELDLWVERQFEKFLLNNTLKTELNKDKIIFFFHLLGIDTNGHSHKPWSDVYMKNIHIVDGIVQRLENLIENYYKYDKKTTYLFTSDHGMTDWGSHGAGDDTETLTPIIAWGSGIPSSQHSNVHIEQADI
;
A
#
# COMPACT_ATOMS: atom_id res chain seq x y z
N GLU A 1 -8.18 -22.04 -0.69
CA GLU A 1 -7.10 -21.16 -1.20
C GLU A 1 -7.78 -19.94 -1.80
N PHE A 2 -7.31 -18.73 -1.48
CA PHE A 2 -7.93 -17.47 -1.92
C PHE A 2 -7.27 -17.02 -3.23
N ASP A 3 -8.05 -16.82 -4.28
CA ASP A 3 -7.58 -16.31 -5.57
C ASP A 3 -7.61 -14.78 -5.53
N SER A 4 -6.45 -14.16 -5.38
CA SER A 4 -6.32 -12.69 -5.27
C SER A 4 -6.08 -12.03 -6.63
N VAL A 5 -6.30 -10.71 -6.72
CA VAL A 5 -5.96 -9.92 -7.92
C VAL A 5 -4.49 -10.09 -8.33
N PHE A 6 -3.59 -10.33 -7.36
CA PHE A 6 -2.17 -10.57 -7.63
C PHE A 6 -1.93 -11.91 -8.34
N ASN A 7 -2.73 -12.95 -8.06
CA ASN A 7 -2.70 -14.23 -8.78
C ASN A 7 -3.15 -14.09 -10.23
N ARG A 8 -3.98 -13.08 -10.54
CA ARG A 8 -4.55 -12.79 -11.86
C ARG A 8 -3.77 -11.72 -12.64
N SER A 9 -2.76 -11.11 -12.01
CA SER A 9 -1.83 -10.16 -12.63
C SER A 9 -0.80 -10.87 -13.53
N THR A 10 -0.27 -10.15 -14.52
CA THR A 10 0.88 -10.64 -15.31
C THR A 10 2.18 -10.50 -14.54
N TYR A 11 2.27 -9.48 -13.68
CA TYR A 11 3.42 -9.25 -12.81
C TYR A 11 3.02 -8.36 -11.63
N THR A 12 3.55 -8.64 -10.44
CA THR A 12 3.36 -7.81 -9.25
C THR A 12 4.71 -7.34 -8.72
N PHE A 13 4.80 -6.05 -8.36
CA PHE A 13 5.95 -5.44 -7.70
C PHE A 13 5.51 -4.97 -6.31
N GLY A 14 5.96 -5.68 -5.26
CA GLY A 14 5.58 -5.42 -3.87
C GLY A 14 6.70 -4.77 -3.06
N PHE A 15 6.36 -3.76 -2.26
CA PHE A 15 7.29 -3.04 -1.39
C PHE A 15 6.69 -2.85 0.01
N GLY A 16 7.43 -3.18 1.07
CA GLY A 16 6.98 -2.96 2.45
C GLY A 16 7.38 -4.05 3.44
N SER A 17 6.47 -4.42 4.33
CA SER A 17 6.73 -5.34 5.45
C SER A 17 7.14 -6.74 4.96
N PRO A 18 8.18 -7.35 5.58
CA PRO A 18 8.53 -8.75 5.34
C PRO A 18 7.46 -9.73 5.82
N ASP A 19 6.53 -9.30 6.68
CA ASP A 19 5.44 -10.15 7.19
C ASP A 19 4.22 -10.13 6.28
N ILE A 20 3.99 -9.02 5.55
CA ILE A 20 2.78 -8.83 4.72
C ILE A 20 3.06 -9.06 3.23
N VAL A 21 4.06 -8.41 2.66
CA VAL A 21 4.27 -8.42 1.19
C VAL A 21 4.51 -9.85 0.66
N PRO A 22 5.29 -10.72 1.33
CA PRO A 22 5.48 -12.10 0.89
C PRO A 22 4.23 -12.98 1.00
N MET A 23 3.19 -12.61 1.76
CA MET A 23 1.99 -13.44 1.92
C MET A 23 1.28 -13.73 0.59
N PHE A 24 1.40 -12.81 -0.38
CA PHE A 24 0.80 -12.92 -1.70
C PHE A 24 1.63 -13.74 -2.71
N LYS A 25 2.88 -14.08 -2.36
CA LYS A 25 3.79 -14.88 -3.18
C LYS A 25 3.75 -16.35 -2.75
N ARG A 26 2.84 -17.14 -3.32
CA ARG A 26 2.63 -18.56 -3.01
C ARG A 26 2.48 -19.44 -4.26
N GLY A 27 2.95 -20.68 -4.19
CA GLY A 27 2.70 -21.68 -5.24
C GLY A 27 3.33 -21.33 -6.59
N GLN A 28 2.56 -21.30 -7.67
CA GLN A 28 3.09 -20.99 -9.01
C GLN A 28 3.37 -19.49 -9.23
N SER A 29 3.08 -18.62 -8.25
CA SER A 29 3.27 -17.17 -8.39
C SER A 29 4.70 -16.67 -8.17
N TYR A 30 5.67 -17.55 -7.86
CA TYR A 30 7.05 -17.12 -7.62
C TYR A 30 7.69 -16.43 -8.82
N GLU A 31 7.30 -16.77 -10.04
CA GLU A 31 7.93 -16.27 -11.28
C GLU A 31 7.42 -14.89 -11.71
N HIS A 32 6.25 -14.46 -11.25
CA HIS A 32 5.64 -13.17 -11.61
C HIS A 32 5.58 -12.15 -10.48
N PHE A 33 6.38 -12.35 -9.43
CA PHE A 33 6.46 -11.44 -8.28
C PHE A 33 7.88 -10.95 -8.01
N TYR A 34 8.05 -9.64 -8.11
CA TYR A 34 9.17 -8.91 -7.52
C TYR A 34 8.76 -8.39 -6.14
N ILE A 35 9.60 -8.61 -5.13
CA ILE A 35 9.34 -8.16 -3.76
C ILE A 35 10.62 -7.55 -3.21
N GLU A 36 10.48 -6.37 -2.61
CA GLU A 36 11.50 -5.79 -1.73
C GLU A 36 10.89 -5.44 -0.37
N CYS A 37 11.54 -5.91 0.69
CA CYS A 37 11.12 -5.62 2.05
C CYS A 37 12.27 -4.97 2.82
N TYR A 38 11.93 -4.11 3.78
CA TYR A 38 12.89 -3.70 4.79
C TYR A 38 13.17 -4.88 5.74
N HIS A 39 14.25 -4.78 6.53
CA HIS A 39 14.57 -5.82 7.52
C HIS A 39 13.52 -5.86 8.62
N SER A 40 13.12 -7.06 9.08
CA SER A 40 12.14 -7.25 10.17
C SER A 40 12.56 -6.55 11.47
N ASN A 41 13.86 -6.47 11.75
CA ASN A 41 14.38 -5.76 12.93
C ASN A 41 14.09 -4.25 12.87
N ASN A 42 13.76 -3.71 11.70
CA ASN A 42 13.33 -2.33 11.58
C ASN A 42 11.87 -2.17 12.04
N GLU A 43 11.06 -3.22 12.18
CA GLU A 43 9.67 -3.09 12.66
C GLU A 43 9.56 -2.92 14.18
N GLU A 44 10.68 -3.00 14.92
CA GLU A 44 10.73 -2.77 16.37
C GLU A 44 10.53 -1.28 16.77
N PHE A 45 9.78 -0.52 15.98
CA PHE A 45 9.49 0.89 16.21
C PHE A 45 8.41 1.08 17.29
N GLY A 46 8.76 0.75 18.53
CA GLY A 46 8.19 1.42 19.71
C GLY A 46 8.72 2.85 19.88
N ASN A 47 9.01 3.56 18.78
CA ASN A 47 9.56 4.92 18.79
C ASN A 47 8.78 5.82 17.81
N ASP A 48 8.86 7.14 18.02
CA ASP A 48 8.19 8.17 17.20
C ASP A 48 8.65 8.20 15.71
N ARG A 49 9.38 7.18 15.24
CA ARG A 49 10.00 7.07 13.91
C ARG A 49 9.43 5.94 13.06
N ALA A 50 8.29 5.36 13.42
CA ALA A 50 7.64 4.33 12.59
C ALA A 50 7.38 4.79 11.14
N HIS A 51 7.15 6.09 10.93
CA HIS A 51 7.03 6.72 9.60
C HIS A 51 8.25 6.52 8.69
N GLU A 52 9.42 6.14 9.23
CA GLU A 52 10.62 5.86 8.43
C GLU A 52 10.48 4.61 7.57
N LEU A 53 9.61 3.65 7.94
CA LEU A 53 9.25 2.51 7.11
C LEU A 53 8.48 2.94 5.87
N ASP A 54 7.52 3.85 6.02
CA ASP A 54 6.74 4.38 4.90
C ASP A 54 7.66 5.11 3.91
N LEU A 55 8.57 5.95 4.44
CA LEU A 55 9.58 6.61 3.62
C LEU A 55 10.59 5.64 3.00
N TRP A 56 10.84 4.49 3.63
CA TRP A 56 11.67 3.45 3.02
C TRP A 56 11.00 2.86 1.78
N VAL A 57 9.69 2.57 1.84
CA VAL A 57 8.92 2.05 0.72
C VAL A 57 9.00 2.99 -0.48
N GLU A 58 8.79 4.28 -0.23
CA GLU A 58 8.91 5.31 -1.27
C GLU A 58 10.30 5.33 -1.92
N ARG A 59 11.36 5.45 -1.10
CA ARG A 59 12.74 5.51 -1.60
C ARG A 59 13.14 4.25 -2.36
N GLN A 60 12.65 3.09 -1.93
CA GLN A 60 12.99 1.84 -2.57
C GLN A 60 12.30 1.73 -3.94
N PHE A 61 11.05 2.18 -4.04
CA PHE A 61 10.35 2.23 -5.31
C PHE A 61 11.00 3.21 -6.30
N GLU A 62 11.40 4.40 -5.84
CA GLU A 62 12.11 5.37 -6.67
C GLU A 62 13.42 4.77 -7.24
N LYS A 63 14.23 4.14 -6.39
CA LYS A 63 15.45 3.44 -6.81
C LYS A 63 15.17 2.31 -7.81
N PHE A 64 14.12 1.54 -7.56
CA PHE A 64 13.71 0.45 -8.44
C PHE A 64 13.39 0.96 -9.85
N LEU A 65 12.60 2.03 -9.98
CA LEU A 65 12.28 2.63 -11.28
C LEU A 65 13.52 3.18 -11.99
N LEU A 66 14.44 3.81 -11.25
CA LEU A 66 15.70 4.35 -11.79
C LEU A 66 16.65 3.26 -12.30
N ASN A 67 16.75 2.14 -11.59
CA ASN A 67 17.62 1.01 -11.95
C ASN A 67 17.16 0.32 -13.25
N ASN A 68 15.86 0.39 -13.57
CA ASN A 68 15.27 -0.05 -14.85
C ASN A 68 15.62 -1.50 -15.26
N THR A 69 15.92 -2.36 -14.29
CA THR A 69 16.37 -3.74 -14.52
C THR A 69 15.25 -4.66 -15.00
N LEU A 70 14.01 -4.40 -14.59
CA LEU A 70 12.81 -5.14 -14.99
C LEU A 70 11.96 -4.36 -16.00
N LYS A 71 12.62 -3.65 -16.92
CA LYS A 71 11.93 -2.81 -17.92
C LYS A 71 10.92 -3.61 -18.75
N THR A 72 11.27 -4.85 -19.13
CA THR A 72 10.37 -5.70 -19.94
C THR A 72 9.08 -6.00 -19.16
N GLU A 73 9.20 -6.37 -17.90
CA GLU A 73 8.09 -6.66 -16.99
C GLU A 73 7.25 -5.41 -16.73
N LEU A 74 7.89 -4.25 -16.52
CA LEU A 74 7.23 -2.97 -16.31
C LEU A 74 6.41 -2.49 -17.52
N ASN A 75 6.65 -3.03 -18.72
CA ASN A 75 5.91 -2.68 -19.94
C ASN A 75 4.91 -3.77 -20.37
N LYS A 76 4.64 -4.76 -19.52
CA LYS A 76 3.56 -5.74 -19.75
C LYS A 76 2.20 -5.15 -19.35
N ASP A 77 1.14 -5.70 -19.92
CA ASP A 77 -0.22 -5.38 -19.49
C ASP A 77 -0.55 -6.10 -18.17
N LYS A 78 -1.51 -5.56 -17.41
CA LYS A 78 -2.04 -6.12 -16.15
C LYS A 78 -0.96 -6.33 -15.07
N ILE A 79 -0.07 -5.36 -14.91
CA ILE A 79 0.87 -5.33 -13.79
C ILE A 79 0.26 -4.63 -12.58
N ILE A 80 0.77 -4.95 -11.39
CA ILE A 80 0.34 -4.34 -10.12
C ILE A 80 1.56 -3.84 -9.36
N PHE A 81 1.49 -2.61 -8.87
CA PHE A 81 2.36 -2.12 -7.80
C PHE A 81 1.62 -2.22 -6.48
N PHE A 82 2.24 -2.84 -5.48
CA PHE A 82 1.69 -3.00 -4.15
C PHE A 82 2.61 -2.36 -3.12
N PHE A 83 2.10 -1.36 -2.41
CA PHE A 83 2.83 -0.61 -1.39
C PHE A 83 2.17 -0.84 -0.03
N HIS A 84 2.90 -1.45 0.90
CA HIS A 84 2.45 -1.65 2.27
C HIS A 84 3.11 -0.64 3.20
N LEU A 85 2.32 0.29 3.75
CA LEU A 85 2.76 1.40 4.59
C LEU A 85 2.33 1.16 6.05
N LEU A 86 3.29 0.77 6.91
CA LEU A 86 3.04 0.28 8.27
C LEU A 86 3.01 1.40 9.34
N GLY A 87 3.60 2.56 9.08
CA GLY A 87 3.94 3.53 10.13
C GLY A 87 2.74 4.06 10.92
N ILE A 88 1.58 4.24 10.28
CA ILE A 88 0.35 4.71 10.92
C ILE A 88 -0.16 3.69 11.95
N ASP A 89 -0.19 2.40 11.61
CA ASP A 89 -0.64 1.34 12.53
C ASP A 89 0.26 1.27 13.77
N THR A 90 1.58 1.23 13.55
CA THR A 90 2.57 1.20 14.63
C THR A 90 2.43 2.39 15.59
N ASN A 91 2.22 3.58 15.04
CA ASN A 91 1.99 4.79 15.84
C ASN A 91 0.62 4.78 16.53
N GLY A 92 -0.40 4.17 15.91
CA GLY A 92 -1.72 3.99 16.52
C GLY A 92 -1.65 3.14 17.77
N HIS A 93 -0.96 1.99 17.73
CA HIS A 93 -0.73 1.15 18.91
C HIS A 93 0.04 1.88 20.01
N SER A 94 1.14 2.53 19.64
CA SER A 94 2.13 3.09 20.57
C SER A 94 1.70 4.44 21.18
N HIS A 95 1.12 5.33 20.38
CA HIS A 95 0.83 6.72 20.76
C HIS A 95 -0.66 7.05 20.76
N LYS A 96 -1.52 6.11 20.32
CA LYS A 96 -2.95 6.27 20.15
C LYS A 96 -3.32 7.13 18.93
N PRO A 97 -4.46 6.85 18.29
CA PRO A 97 -5.05 7.77 17.33
C PRO A 97 -5.16 9.18 17.89
N TRP A 98 -5.14 10.18 17.01
CA TRP A 98 -5.20 11.61 17.33
C TRP A 98 -3.97 12.21 18.03
N SER A 99 -2.98 11.40 18.43
CA SER A 99 -1.70 11.94 18.91
C SER A 99 -0.98 12.72 17.82
N ASP A 100 -0.14 13.69 18.22
CA ASP A 100 0.63 14.50 17.28
C ASP A 100 1.52 13.64 16.36
N VAL A 101 2.06 12.54 16.88
CA VAL A 101 2.91 11.61 16.12
C VAL A 101 2.09 10.87 15.07
N TYR A 102 0.91 10.36 15.45
CA TYR A 102 -0.02 9.69 14.54
C TYR A 102 -0.49 10.63 13.42
N MET A 103 -0.93 11.85 13.76
CA MET A 103 -1.39 12.84 12.80
C MET A 103 -0.28 13.30 11.85
N LYS A 104 0.96 13.46 12.36
CA LYS A 104 2.13 13.73 11.51
C LYS A 104 2.40 12.58 10.55
N ASN A 105 2.26 11.32 10.98
CA ASN A 105 2.46 10.17 10.09
C ASN A 105 1.40 10.13 8.97
N ILE A 106 0.14 10.48 9.26
CA ILE A 106 -0.90 10.61 8.22
C ILE A 106 -0.48 11.62 7.15
N HIS A 107 0.00 12.80 7.56
CA HIS A 107 0.51 13.81 6.61
C HIS A 107 1.73 13.34 5.80
N ILE A 108 2.60 12.52 6.40
CA ILE A 108 3.73 11.92 5.70
C ILE A 108 3.24 10.94 4.63
N VAL A 109 2.28 10.06 4.97
CA VAL A 109 1.70 9.08 4.04
C VAL A 109 0.95 9.78 2.89
N ASP A 110 0.18 10.83 3.16
CA ASP A 110 -0.46 11.64 2.12
C ASP A 110 0.57 12.18 1.11
N GLY A 111 1.70 12.71 1.60
CA GLY A 111 2.81 13.14 0.75
C GLY A 111 3.47 12.00 -0.02
N ILE A 112 3.60 10.81 0.57
CA ILE A 112 4.14 9.62 -0.10
C ILE A 112 3.23 9.20 -1.25
N VAL A 113 1.91 9.15 -1.04
CA VAL A 113 0.93 8.80 -2.09
C VAL A 113 1.09 9.73 -3.30
N GLN A 114 1.15 11.04 -3.08
CA GLN A 114 1.37 12.02 -4.15
C GLN A 114 2.70 11.78 -4.89
N ARG A 115 3.79 11.45 -4.19
CA ARG A 115 5.10 11.25 -4.81
C ARG A 115 5.18 9.92 -5.58
N LEU A 116 4.59 8.85 -5.05
CA LEU A 116 4.45 7.56 -5.75
C LEU A 116 3.62 7.70 -7.03
N GLU A 117 2.48 8.39 -6.97
CA GLU A 117 1.67 8.70 -8.15
C GLU A 117 2.50 9.42 -9.21
N ASN A 118 3.21 10.49 -8.84
CA ASN A 118 4.06 11.24 -9.75
C ASN A 118 5.19 10.38 -10.35
N LEU A 119 5.82 9.50 -9.57
CA LEU A 119 6.84 8.58 -10.08
C LEU A 119 6.28 7.65 -11.16
N ILE A 120 5.10 7.07 -10.91
CA ILE A 120 4.41 6.17 -11.85
C ILE A 120 4.00 6.92 -13.12
N GLU A 121 3.30 8.06 -12.97
CA GLU A 121 2.82 8.85 -14.11
C GLU A 121 3.98 9.35 -14.98
N ASN A 122 5.09 9.79 -14.38
CA ASN A 122 6.27 10.19 -15.14
C ASN A 122 6.93 9.00 -15.87
N TYR A 123 7.03 7.83 -15.23
CA TYR A 123 7.60 6.64 -15.84
C TYR A 123 6.83 6.22 -17.10
N TYR A 124 5.49 6.22 -17.02
CA TYR A 124 4.59 5.89 -18.13
C TYR A 124 4.24 7.08 -19.03
N LYS A 125 4.86 8.25 -18.80
CA LYS A 125 4.66 9.47 -19.59
C LYS A 125 3.20 9.92 -19.67
N TYR A 126 2.48 9.79 -18.56
CA TYR A 126 1.09 10.21 -18.42
C TYR A 126 0.17 9.57 -19.48
N ASP A 127 0.34 8.27 -19.73
CA ASP A 127 -0.43 7.53 -20.73
C ASP A 127 -1.91 7.31 -20.36
N LYS A 128 -2.29 7.70 -19.14
CA LYS A 128 -3.64 7.60 -18.56
C LYS A 128 -4.16 6.16 -18.49
N LYS A 129 -3.27 5.19 -18.30
CA LYS A 129 -3.63 3.76 -18.17
C LYS A 129 -3.53 3.23 -16.74
N THR A 130 -3.02 4.00 -15.80
CA THR A 130 -2.91 3.60 -14.40
C THR A 130 -4.23 3.85 -13.66
N THR A 131 -4.66 2.88 -12.87
CA THR A 131 -5.71 3.02 -11.85
C THR A 131 -5.06 2.97 -10.48
N TYR A 132 -5.49 3.83 -9.57
CA TYR A 132 -5.00 3.90 -8.21
C TYR A 132 -6.10 3.49 -7.25
N LEU A 133 -5.71 2.72 -6.22
CA LEU A 133 -6.55 2.31 -5.11
C LEU A 133 -5.76 2.53 -3.82
N PHE A 134 -6.28 3.34 -2.92
CA PHE A 134 -5.77 3.55 -1.58
C PHE A 134 -6.80 3.03 -0.58
N THR A 135 -6.36 2.15 0.32
CA THR A 135 -7.20 1.53 1.33
C THR A 135 -6.38 1.15 2.56
N SER A 136 -7.07 0.69 3.61
CA SER A 136 -6.47 0.05 4.79
C SER A 136 -6.99 -1.38 4.91
N ASP A 137 -6.18 -2.26 5.46
CA ASP A 137 -6.54 -3.65 5.76
C ASP A 137 -7.44 -3.76 6.99
N HIS A 138 -7.30 -2.85 7.95
CA HIS A 138 -8.20 -2.68 9.09
C HIS A 138 -8.34 -1.21 9.53
N GLY A 139 -9.33 -0.95 10.37
CA GLY A 139 -9.48 0.27 11.14
C GLY A 139 -8.78 0.18 12.50
N MET A 140 -8.98 1.17 13.36
CA MET A 140 -8.34 1.24 14.68
C MET A 140 -9.27 1.95 15.67
N THR A 141 -9.45 1.38 16.87
CA THR A 141 -10.13 2.05 17.98
C THR A 141 -9.32 3.25 18.49
N ASP A 142 -9.97 4.20 19.17
CA ASP A 142 -9.28 5.32 19.85
C ASP A 142 -8.24 4.87 20.89
N TRP A 143 -8.29 3.61 21.33
CA TRP A 143 -7.29 3.02 22.22
C TRP A 143 -6.09 2.42 21.49
N GLY A 144 -6.00 2.57 20.17
CA GLY A 144 -4.92 1.99 19.37
C GLY A 144 -4.96 0.47 19.41
N SER A 145 -6.15 -0.10 19.25
CA SER A 145 -6.35 -1.56 19.16
C SER A 145 -7.25 -1.88 17.98
N HIS A 146 -7.04 -3.05 17.39
CA HIS A 146 -7.88 -3.65 16.34
C HIS A 146 -7.95 -5.18 16.52
N GLY A 147 -8.88 -5.84 15.82
CA GLY A 147 -9.01 -7.30 15.75
C GLY A 147 -10.21 -7.91 16.49
N ALA A 148 -11.06 -7.12 17.15
CA ALA A 148 -12.27 -7.64 17.79
C ALA A 148 -13.48 -7.66 16.82
N GLY A 149 -13.75 -6.56 16.11
CA GLY A 149 -14.79 -6.50 15.08
C GLY A 149 -15.78 -5.35 15.25
N ASP A 150 -15.43 -4.33 16.04
CA ASP A 150 -16.16 -3.07 16.09
C ASP A 150 -16.05 -2.32 14.76
N ASP A 151 -17.04 -1.48 14.42
CA ASP A 151 -17.05 -0.69 13.20
C ASP A 151 -15.76 0.15 13.06
N THR A 152 -15.21 0.67 14.16
CA THR A 152 -13.95 1.42 14.14
C THR A 152 -12.74 0.57 13.74
N GLU A 153 -12.82 -0.75 13.91
CA GLU A 153 -11.78 -1.71 13.56
C GLU A 153 -11.98 -2.33 12.17
N THR A 154 -13.20 -2.33 11.64
CA THR A 154 -13.53 -2.99 10.36
C THR A 154 -13.82 -2.01 9.22
N LEU A 155 -14.24 -0.77 9.51
CA LEU A 155 -14.45 0.24 8.49
C LEU A 155 -13.11 0.85 8.09
N THR A 156 -12.79 0.75 6.80
CA THR A 156 -11.55 1.29 6.23
C THR A 156 -11.87 2.30 5.12
N PRO A 157 -10.98 3.29 4.89
CA PRO A 157 -11.13 4.17 3.74
C PRO A 157 -10.96 3.36 2.46
N ILE A 158 -11.75 3.68 1.43
CA ILE A 158 -11.50 3.24 0.06
C ILE A 158 -11.53 4.47 -0.85
N ILE A 159 -10.41 4.74 -1.51
CA ILE A 159 -10.25 5.86 -2.43
C ILE A 159 -9.68 5.31 -3.73
N ALA A 160 -10.41 5.46 -4.83
CA ALA A 160 -9.98 5.03 -6.15
C ALA A 160 -10.00 6.21 -7.13
N TRP A 161 -8.99 6.29 -8.01
CA TRP A 161 -8.89 7.33 -9.03
C TRP A 161 -8.04 6.87 -10.23
N GLY A 162 -7.96 7.70 -11.27
CA GLY A 162 -7.20 7.42 -12.48
C GLY A 162 -8.03 6.78 -13.58
N SER A 163 -7.38 5.93 -14.39
CA SER A 163 -8.00 5.30 -15.56
C SER A 163 -9.22 4.46 -15.19
N GLY A 164 -10.29 4.54 -15.99
CA GLY A 164 -11.50 3.74 -15.77
C GLY A 164 -12.38 4.15 -14.57
N ILE A 165 -11.91 5.03 -13.67
CA ILE A 165 -12.70 5.52 -12.54
C ILE A 165 -13.50 6.78 -12.93
N PRO A 166 -14.84 6.79 -12.79
CA PRO A 166 -15.66 7.97 -13.09
C PRO A 166 -15.38 9.14 -12.13
N SER A 167 -15.41 10.36 -12.65
CA SER A 167 -14.99 11.59 -11.93
C SER A 167 -15.90 12.04 -10.77
N SER A 168 -17.04 11.38 -10.53
CA SER A 168 -18.08 11.91 -9.63
C SER A 168 -19.04 10.85 -9.09
N GLN A 169 -18.53 9.91 -8.29
CA GLN A 169 -19.40 9.06 -7.49
C GLN A 169 -18.94 9.03 -6.03
N HIS A 170 -19.56 9.87 -5.20
CA HIS A 170 -19.73 9.53 -3.80
C HIS A 170 -20.96 8.61 -3.73
N SER A 171 -20.71 7.31 -3.71
CA SER A 171 -21.76 6.31 -3.56
C SER A 171 -21.67 5.71 -2.16
N ASN A 172 -22.68 5.92 -1.33
CA ASN A 172 -22.82 5.22 -0.04
C ASN A 172 -23.28 3.78 -0.32
N VAL A 173 -22.32 2.94 -0.71
CA VAL A 173 -22.53 1.51 -0.97
C VAL A 173 -21.71 0.76 0.06
N HIS A 174 -22.29 -0.30 0.61
CA HIS A 174 -21.55 -1.25 1.42
C HIS A 174 -20.66 -2.07 0.49
N ILE A 175 -19.34 -1.97 0.67
CA ILE A 175 -18.32 -2.65 -0.11
C ILE A 175 -17.49 -3.45 0.90
N GLU A 176 -17.36 -4.75 0.67
CA GLU A 176 -16.43 -5.60 1.38
C GLU A 176 -15.08 -5.60 0.65
N GLN A 177 -13.96 -5.82 1.36
CA GLN A 177 -12.65 -5.94 0.70
C GLN A 177 -12.60 -7.06 -0.35
N ALA A 178 -13.46 -8.08 -0.23
CA ALA A 178 -13.58 -9.17 -1.21
C ALA A 178 -14.32 -8.77 -2.50
N ASP A 179 -15.01 -7.62 -2.52
CA ASP A 179 -15.66 -7.08 -3.73
C ASP A 179 -14.69 -6.34 -4.65
N ILE A 180 -13.50 -5.98 -4.14
CA ILE A 180 -12.44 -5.23 -4.82
C ILE A 180 -11.54 -6.18 -5.63
#